data_AF-A0A965HGZ8-F1
#
_entry.id   AF-A0A965HGZ8-F1
#
_cell.length_a   1.000
_cell.length_b   1.000
_cell.length_c   1.000
_cell.angle_alpha   90.00
_cell.angle_beta   90.00
_cell.angle_gamma   90.00
#
_symmetry.space_group_name_H-M   'P 1'
#
loop_
_entity.id
_entity.type
_entity.pdbx_description
1 polymer ?
#
loop_
_entity_poly.entity_id
_entity_poly.type
_entity_poly.pdbx_seq_one_letter_code
_entity_poly.pdbx_strand_id
1 'polypeptide(L)'
;NSEQAFLSDNTTLLKVNFVTGSSNYRQYEISGVNPIPSFVEVTGKLQFQPATLPNDLLIIQDLDALRLMLLALWREQNGQLDVAQGFETKAVERLTTVLEKTLEGARRLSYQSKILVASPGTMGQVRARMALDIKDGLHTDDAMLFHVIDRAEEHLMTKGKWYGTVKQYTVDVSASGEIYLPQEVESVLFASFDSTRVDLFSREYDFHENGPGYRTANNTSNLVLIDRGEESVFDISVGYNVLKRKYFVVKPDDNQAVSQLTILAKVRFIPKVNDNSDMVIKNYPALVEMVNALMQAEKPDFFTFHENKAVELLRAELLEKRGGARLGMQVQGLGFAMGEIDQGI
;
A
#
# COMPACT_ATOMS: atom_id res chain seq x y z
N ASN A 1 0.21 -4.69 34.71
CA ASN A 1 -0.89 -5.69 34.59
C ASN A 1 -1.94 -5.14 33.64
N SER A 2 -1.70 -5.26 32.34
CA SER A 2 -2.71 -5.02 31.31
C SER A 2 -2.95 -6.37 30.65
N GLU A 3 -4.00 -7.06 31.06
CA GLU A 3 -4.46 -8.27 30.37
C GLU A 3 -5.15 -7.79 29.09
N GLN A 4 -4.74 -8.32 27.95
CA GLN A 4 -5.25 -7.96 26.63
C GLN A 4 -5.82 -9.22 25.98
N ALA A 5 -6.98 -9.12 25.35
CA ALA A 5 -7.60 -10.22 24.62
C ALA A 5 -7.62 -9.90 23.13
N PHE A 6 -7.38 -10.92 22.31
CA PHE A 6 -7.47 -10.83 20.86
C PHE A 6 -8.83 -11.35 20.40
N LEU A 7 -9.47 -10.61 19.49
CA LEU A 7 -10.57 -11.15 18.70
C LEU A 7 -9.96 -11.87 17.49
N SER A 8 -10.18 -13.18 17.36
CA SER A 8 -9.55 -14.01 16.31
C SER A 8 -9.85 -13.51 14.90
N ASP A 9 -10.94 -12.78 14.73
CA ASP A 9 -11.49 -12.49 13.41
C ASP A 9 -11.00 -11.14 12.85
N ASN A 10 -10.33 -10.29 13.64
CA ASN A 10 -9.97 -8.95 13.18
C ASN A 10 -8.66 -8.35 13.69
N THR A 11 -7.79 -9.10 14.38
CA THR A 11 -6.49 -8.59 14.92
C THR A 11 -6.61 -7.35 15.84
N THR A 12 -7.81 -6.89 16.14
CA THR A 12 -8.07 -5.72 16.97
C THR A 12 -8.01 -6.12 18.45
N LEU A 13 -7.19 -5.40 19.21
CA LEU A 13 -7.06 -5.55 20.65
C LEU A 13 -8.35 -5.11 21.32
N LEU A 14 -9.01 -6.02 22.02
CA LEU A 14 -10.15 -5.69 22.88
C LEU A 14 -9.67 -5.39 24.29
N LYS A 15 -10.18 -4.29 24.85
CA LYS A 15 -10.06 -4.03 26.28
C LYS A 15 -11.02 -4.95 27.02
N VAL A 16 -10.46 -5.85 27.81
CA VAL A 16 -11.17 -6.70 28.76
C VAL A 16 -11.10 -6.06 30.13
N ASN A 17 -12.25 -5.92 30.78
CA ASN A 17 -12.35 -5.37 32.13
C ASN A 17 -12.42 -6.52 33.13
N PHE A 18 -11.53 -6.54 34.11
CA PHE A 18 -11.58 -7.56 35.16
C PHE A 18 -12.81 -7.37 36.05
N VAL A 19 -13.59 -8.44 36.23
CA VAL A 19 -14.79 -8.47 37.06
C VAL A 19 -14.49 -9.17 38.37
N THR A 20 -14.62 -8.45 39.47
CA THR A 20 -14.45 -8.99 40.83
C THR A 20 -15.71 -9.75 41.23
N GLY A 21 -15.69 -11.08 41.17
CA GLY A 21 -16.90 -11.86 41.51
C GLY A 21 -16.74 -13.36 41.76
N SER A 22 -15.61 -13.96 41.41
CA SER A 22 -15.38 -15.41 41.53
C SER A 22 -14.11 -15.70 42.32
N SER A 23 -14.19 -16.60 43.31
CA SER A 23 -13.03 -17.05 44.09
C SER A 23 -12.11 -18.00 43.33
N ASN A 24 -12.61 -18.61 42.24
CA ASN A 24 -11.94 -19.73 41.57
C ASN A 24 -11.47 -19.40 40.15
N TYR A 25 -12.00 -18.33 39.54
CA TYR A 25 -11.68 -17.95 38.17
C TYR A 25 -11.60 -16.43 38.06
N ARG A 26 -10.63 -15.93 37.27
CA ARG A 26 -10.63 -14.53 36.84
C ARG A 26 -11.72 -14.36 35.77
N GLN A 27 -12.67 -13.47 36.02
CA GLN A 27 -13.73 -13.14 35.06
C GLN A 27 -13.37 -11.82 34.38
N TYR A 28 -13.64 -11.76 33.08
CA TYR A 28 -13.44 -10.57 32.27
C TYR A 28 -14.72 -10.23 31.52
N GLU A 29 -15.10 -8.96 31.53
CA GLU A 29 -16.19 -8.43 30.74
C GLU A 29 -15.63 -7.78 29.47
N ILE A 30 -16.22 -8.13 28.33
CA ILE A 30 -15.93 -7.52 27.04
C ILE A 30 -16.99 -6.45 26.81
N SER A 31 -16.62 -5.18 26.99
CA SER A 31 -17.53 -4.05 26.82
C SER A 31 -17.38 -3.45 25.41
N GLY A 32 -18.50 -3.12 24.75
CA GLY A 32 -18.51 -2.30 23.54
C GLY A 32 -18.38 -3.02 22.19
N VAL A 33 -18.65 -4.33 22.14
CA VAL A 33 -18.64 -5.12 20.88
C VAL A 33 -20.04 -5.64 20.58
N ASN A 34 -20.59 -5.31 19.41
CA ASN A 34 -21.88 -5.82 18.93
C ASN A 34 -21.78 -6.11 17.42
N PRO A 35 -21.99 -7.36 16.95
CA PRO A 35 -22.39 -8.54 17.71
C PRO A 35 -21.31 -9.08 18.66
N ILE A 36 -21.75 -9.77 19.72
CA ILE A 36 -20.84 -10.46 20.64
C ILE A 36 -20.09 -11.54 19.85
N PRO A 37 -18.75 -11.61 19.92
CA PRO A 37 -17.99 -12.62 19.22
C PRO A 37 -18.35 -14.03 19.71
N SER A 38 -18.40 -14.98 18.78
CA SER A 38 -18.65 -16.40 19.09
C SER A 38 -17.45 -17.08 19.76
N PHE A 39 -16.25 -16.53 19.60
CA PHE A 39 -15.00 -17.04 20.15
C PHE A 39 -14.04 -15.89 20.51
N VAL A 40 -13.25 -16.06 21.57
CA VAL A 40 -12.26 -15.07 22.03
C VAL A 40 -10.96 -15.81 22.34
N GLU A 41 -9.85 -15.32 21.79
CA GLU A 41 -8.53 -15.85 22.08
C GLU A 41 -7.83 -14.93 23.10
N VAL A 42 -7.50 -15.47 24.27
CA VAL A 42 -6.88 -14.70 25.35
C VAL A 42 -5.43 -15.13 25.48
N THR A 43 -4.52 -14.16 25.37
CA THR A 43 -3.10 -14.37 25.64
C THR A 43 -2.77 -13.74 26.98
N GLY A 44 -2.22 -14.52 27.92
CA GLY A 44 -1.95 -14.06 29.27
C GLY A 44 -0.74 -14.72 29.88
N LYS A 45 -0.18 -14.08 30.91
CA LYS A 45 0.88 -14.67 31.73
C LYS A 45 0.25 -15.70 32.66
N LEU A 46 0.66 -16.96 32.52
CA LEU A 46 0.25 -18.03 33.43
C LEU A 46 0.77 -17.75 34.84
N GLN A 47 -0.09 -17.96 35.84
CA GLN A 47 0.30 -17.91 37.24
C GLN A 47 1.06 -19.18 37.61
N PHE A 48 2.05 -19.06 38.50
CA PHE A 48 2.74 -20.22 39.04
C PHE A 48 1.74 -21.19 39.68
N GLN A 49 1.84 -22.46 39.28
CA GLN A 49 1.09 -23.55 39.85
C GLN A 49 2.07 -24.62 40.35
N PRO A 50 2.04 -24.99 41.64
CA PRO A 50 2.91 -26.03 42.15
C PRO A 50 2.51 -27.39 41.58
N ALA A 51 3.50 -28.15 41.11
CA ALA A 51 3.31 -29.55 40.75
C ALA A 51 3.20 -30.39 42.04
N THR A 52 2.08 -31.08 42.19
CA THR A 52 1.74 -31.91 43.36
C THR A 52 1.70 -33.40 43.01
N LEU A 53 1.31 -33.74 41.78
CA LEU A 53 1.24 -35.10 41.27
C LEU A 53 2.34 -35.34 40.22
N PRO A 54 2.81 -36.59 40.04
CA PRO A 54 3.82 -36.93 39.03
C PRO A 54 3.40 -36.63 37.58
N ASN A 55 2.10 -36.51 37.33
CA ASN A 55 1.51 -36.28 36.01
C ASN A 55 1.12 -34.80 35.79
N ASP A 56 1.45 -33.90 36.72
CA ASP A 56 1.13 -32.49 36.58
C ASP A 56 1.94 -31.86 35.43
N LEU A 57 1.26 -31.07 34.59
CA LEU A 57 1.89 -30.35 33.49
C LEU A 57 2.70 -29.17 34.03
N LEU A 58 3.99 -29.14 33.70
CA LEU A 58 4.83 -27.99 34.00
C LEU A 58 4.52 -26.85 33.03
N ILE A 59 4.37 -25.65 33.58
CA ILE A 59 4.17 -24.41 32.80
C ILE A 59 5.39 -24.15 31.92
N ILE A 60 6.59 -24.39 32.45
CA ILE A 60 7.83 -24.29 31.69
C ILE A 60 8.16 -25.69 31.16
N GLN A 61 8.11 -25.85 29.84
CA GLN A 61 8.37 -27.13 29.17
C GLN A 61 9.82 -27.26 28.67
N ASP A 62 10.63 -26.19 28.73
CA ASP A 62 12.04 -26.25 28.35
C ASP A 62 12.87 -26.92 29.46
N LEU A 63 13.20 -28.19 29.25
CA LEU A 63 13.96 -29.02 30.17
C LEU A 63 15.34 -28.44 30.50
N ASP A 64 16.02 -27.83 29.55
CA ASP A 64 17.36 -27.29 29.77
C ASP A 64 17.31 -26.01 30.60
N ALA A 65 16.29 -25.16 30.40
CA ALA A 65 16.07 -24.00 31.27
C ALA A 65 15.77 -24.44 32.71
N LEU A 66 14.94 -25.48 32.89
CA LEU A 66 14.68 -26.07 34.20
C LEU A 66 15.96 -26.66 34.83
N ARG A 67 16.79 -27.34 34.04
CA ARG A 67 18.07 -27.88 34.50
C ARG A 67 19.02 -26.78 34.98
N LEU A 68 19.11 -25.67 34.24
CA LEU A 68 19.92 -24.51 34.64
C LEU A 68 19.41 -23.90 35.95
N MET A 69 18.09 -23.77 36.12
CA MET A 69 17.49 -23.26 37.34
C MET A 69 17.71 -24.19 38.55
N LEU A 70 17.59 -25.51 38.34
CA LEU A 70 17.90 -26.50 39.39
C LEU A 70 19.38 -26.44 39.82
N LEU A 71 20.29 -26.26 38.86
CA LEU A 71 21.71 -26.06 39.16
C LEU A 71 21.95 -24.75 39.90
N ALA A 72 21.22 -23.67 39.57
CA ALA A 72 21.30 -22.40 40.28
C ALA A 72 20.92 -22.59 41.76
N LEU A 73 19.76 -23.20 42.04
CA LEU A 73 19.30 -23.49 43.39
C LEU A 73 20.28 -24.37 44.17
N TRP A 74 20.86 -25.39 43.53
CA TRP A 74 21.85 -26.25 44.16
C TRP A 74 23.14 -25.49 44.51
N ARG A 75 23.59 -24.57 43.66
CA ARG A 75 24.78 -23.74 43.92
C ARG A 75 24.52 -22.70 45.02
N GLU A 76 23.32 -22.13 45.05
CA GLU A 76 22.87 -21.20 46.08
C GLU A 76 22.88 -21.86 47.46
N GLN A 77 22.34 -23.07 47.58
CA GLN A 77 22.36 -23.86 48.83
C GLN A 77 23.77 -24.19 49.32
N ASN A 78 24.76 -24.23 48.42
CA ASN A 78 26.16 -24.46 48.75
C ASN A 78 26.96 -23.17 48.99
N GLY A 79 26.29 -22.00 49.08
CA GLY A 79 26.93 -20.71 49.32
C GLY A 79 27.68 -20.11 48.12
N GLN A 80 27.48 -20.64 46.92
CA GLN A 80 28.12 -20.15 45.68
C GLN A 80 27.19 -19.22 44.91
N LEU A 81 26.89 -18.05 45.48
CA LEU A 81 25.87 -17.12 44.97
C LEU A 81 26.17 -16.60 43.55
N ASP A 82 27.42 -16.22 43.25
CA ASP A 82 27.79 -15.70 41.92
C ASP A 82 27.56 -16.73 40.81
N VAL A 83 27.86 -18.00 41.09
CA VAL A 83 27.65 -19.10 40.15
C VAL A 83 26.17 -19.40 39.99
N ALA A 84 25.39 -19.34 41.07
CA ALA A 84 23.95 -19.51 41.04
C ALA A 84 23.29 -18.45 40.15
N GLN A 85 23.62 -17.17 40.35
CA GLN A 85 23.11 -16.05 39.55
C GLN A 85 23.48 -16.20 38.06
N GLY A 86 24.68 -16.69 37.76
CA GLY A 86 25.12 -16.98 36.40
C GLY A 86 24.26 -18.07 35.72
N PHE A 87 23.84 -19.11 36.45
CA PHE A 87 22.93 -20.12 35.91
C PHE A 87 21.50 -19.62 35.77
N GLU A 88 21.01 -18.82 36.72
CA GLU A 88 19.70 -18.19 36.65
C GLU A 88 19.59 -17.29 35.42
N THR A 89 20.58 -16.42 35.20
CA THR A 89 20.62 -15.51 34.05
C THR A 89 20.56 -16.28 32.73
N LYS A 90 21.33 -17.37 32.61
CA LYS A 90 21.32 -18.24 31.43
C LYS A 90 19.98 -18.95 31.24
N ALA A 91 19.32 -19.37 32.31
CA ALA A 91 18.00 -19.99 32.24
C ALA A 91 16.96 -19.00 31.69
N VAL A 92 16.98 -17.76 32.18
CA VAL A 92 16.08 -16.68 31.72
C VAL A 92 16.36 -16.32 30.27
N GLU A 93 17.62 -16.09 29.89
CA GLU A 93 18.04 -15.79 28.51
C GLU A 93 17.63 -16.88 27.52
N ARG A 94 17.71 -18.14 27.95
CA ARG A 94 17.22 -19.25 27.14
C ARG A 94 15.71 -19.20 26.92
N LEU A 95 14.94 -18.98 27.98
CA LEU A 95 13.48 -18.88 27.88
C LEU A 95 13.06 -17.69 27.00
N THR A 96 13.75 -16.55 27.10
CA THR A 96 13.47 -15.40 26.23
C THR A 96 13.79 -15.72 24.77
N THR A 97 14.92 -16.38 24.50
CA THR A 97 15.30 -16.79 23.14
C THR A 97 14.27 -17.76 22.53
N VAL A 98 13.80 -18.74 23.31
CA VAL A 98 12.78 -19.69 22.85
C VAL A 98 11.47 -18.96 22.58
N LEU A 99 11.06 -18.05 23.46
CA LEU A 99 9.85 -17.25 23.30
C LEU A 99 9.92 -16.38 22.03
N GLU A 100 11.04 -15.72 21.77
CA GLU A 100 11.23 -14.90 20.57
C GLU A 100 11.14 -15.75 19.30
N LYS A 101 11.78 -16.93 19.28
CA LYS A 101 11.71 -17.86 18.15
C LYS A 101 10.31 -18.40 17.89
N THR A 102 9.56 -18.75 18.95
CA THR A 102 8.18 -19.25 18.78
C THR A 102 7.26 -18.13 18.30
N LEU A 103 7.43 -16.92 18.82
CA LEU A 103 6.68 -15.74 18.40
C LEU A 103 7.01 -15.34 16.96
N GLU A 104 8.28 -15.35 16.56
CA GLU A 104 8.69 -15.12 15.17
C GLU A 104 8.12 -16.19 14.24
N GLY A 105 8.17 -17.46 14.64
CA GLY A 105 7.57 -18.58 13.92
C GLY A 105 6.06 -18.40 13.73
N ALA A 106 5.34 -18.02 14.78
CA ALA A 106 3.90 -17.75 14.72
C ALA A 106 3.57 -16.55 13.80
N ARG A 107 4.33 -15.46 13.90
CA ARG A 107 4.17 -14.29 13.01
C ARG A 107 4.42 -14.66 11.55
N ARG A 108 5.50 -15.40 11.27
CA ARG A 108 5.81 -15.87 9.91
C ARG A 108 4.69 -16.74 9.35
N LEU A 109 4.15 -17.66 10.14
CA LEU A 109 3.00 -18.49 9.73
C LEU A 109 1.75 -17.64 9.45
N SER A 110 1.48 -16.64 10.29
CA SER A 110 0.36 -15.70 10.11
C SER A 110 0.49 -14.90 8.80
N TYR A 111 1.67 -14.36 8.48
CA TYR A 111 1.85 -13.67 7.20
C TYR A 111 1.81 -14.63 6.00
N GLN A 112 2.36 -15.84 6.13
CA GLN A 112 2.26 -16.86 5.08
C GLN A 112 0.80 -17.22 4.77
N SER A 113 -0.05 -17.37 5.79
CA SER A 113 -1.48 -17.62 5.58
C SER A 113 -2.18 -16.40 4.95
N LYS A 114 -1.86 -15.17 5.40
CA LYS A 114 -2.37 -13.93 4.78
C LYS A 114 -2.02 -13.82 3.29
N ILE A 115 -0.79 -14.20 2.87
CA ILE A 115 -0.40 -14.20 1.46
C ILE A 115 -1.25 -15.16 0.62
N LEU A 116 -1.59 -16.34 1.17
CA LEU A 116 -2.37 -17.36 0.47
C LEU A 116 -3.84 -16.96 0.29
N VAL A 117 -4.38 -16.19 1.25
CA VAL A 117 -5.79 -15.74 1.23
C VAL A 117 -5.96 -14.42 0.49
N ALA A 118 -4.97 -13.53 0.52
CA ALA A 118 -5.06 -12.22 -0.10
C ALA A 118 -5.02 -12.28 -1.64
N SER A 119 -5.89 -11.49 -2.27
CA SER A 119 -5.94 -11.36 -3.72
C SER A 119 -4.63 -10.77 -4.30
N PRO A 120 -4.17 -11.24 -5.47
CA PRO A 120 -2.95 -10.71 -6.09
C PRO A 120 -3.00 -9.21 -6.37
N GLY A 121 -1.99 -8.48 -5.91
CA GLY A 121 -1.84 -7.04 -6.14
C GLY A 121 -2.65 -6.14 -5.19
N THR A 122 -3.23 -6.70 -4.11
CA THR A 122 -3.85 -5.90 -3.05
C THR A 122 -2.85 -5.50 -1.97
N MET A 123 -3.22 -4.49 -1.19
CA MET A 123 -2.45 -4.00 -0.05
C MET A 123 -2.12 -5.11 0.96
N GLY A 124 -3.08 -5.99 1.26
CA GLY A 124 -2.91 -7.09 2.20
C GLY A 124 -1.87 -8.10 1.73
N GLN A 125 -1.87 -8.45 0.44
CA GLN A 125 -0.87 -9.35 -0.14
C GLN A 125 0.52 -8.71 -0.09
N VAL A 126 0.65 -7.46 -0.53
CA VAL A 126 1.93 -6.73 -0.54
C VAL A 126 2.47 -6.61 0.87
N ARG A 127 1.64 -6.21 1.84
CA ARG A 127 2.02 -6.08 3.25
C ARG A 127 2.50 -7.41 3.84
N ALA A 128 1.75 -8.48 3.65
CA ALA A 128 2.12 -9.79 4.20
C ALA A 128 3.42 -10.32 3.59
N ARG A 129 3.63 -10.12 2.28
CA ARG A 129 4.89 -10.48 1.62
C ARG A 129 6.05 -9.61 2.11
N MET A 130 5.82 -8.32 2.27
CA MET A 130 6.82 -7.36 2.72
C MET A 130 7.27 -7.58 4.17
N ALA A 131 6.36 -8.00 5.05
CA ALA A 131 6.71 -8.40 6.40
C ALA A 131 7.70 -9.58 6.44
N LEU A 132 7.67 -10.46 5.42
CA LEU A 132 8.59 -11.60 5.29
C LEU A 132 9.91 -11.24 4.61
N ASP A 133 9.88 -10.33 3.64
CA ASP A 133 11.03 -10.03 2.77
C ASP A 133 11.95 -8.93 3.35
N ILE A 134 11.40 -7.99 4.13
CA ILE A 134 12.18 -6.86 4.69
C ILE A 134 12.85 -7.26 6.01
N LYS A 135 14.07 -6.75 6.21
CA LYS A 135 14.79 -6.90 7.47
C LYS A 135 13.99 -6.27 8.61
N ASP A 136 13.77 -7.05 9.67
CA ASP A 136 12.95 -6.67 10.82
C ASP A 136 11.46 -6.40 10.49
N GLY A 137 11.00 -6.80 9.30
CA GLY A 137 9.59 -6.70 8.89
C GLY A 137 8.65 -7.47 9.81
N LEU A 138 9.07 -8.66 10.28
CA LEU A 138 8.32 -9.48 11.26
C LEU A 138 8.20 -8.82 12.64
N HIS A 139 9.06 -7.86 12.96
CA HIS A 139 9.04 -7.14 14.24
C HIS A 139 8.29 -5.81 14.14
N THR A 140 8.03 -5.34 12.93
CA THR A 140 7.33 -4.08 12.65
C THR A 140 5.83 -4.26 12.90
N ASP A 141 5.20 -3.25 13.49
CA ASP A 141 3.76 -3.24 13.71
C ASP A 141 2.99 -3.22 12.39
N ASP A 142 1.84 -3.91 12.34
CA ASP A 142 1.02 -4.07 11.13
C ASP A 142 0.52 -2.72 10.60
N ALA A 143 0.21 -1.76 11.49
CA ALA A 143 -0.23 -0.42 11.11
C ALA A 143 0.92 0.44 10.59
N MET A 144 2.11 0.32 11.19
CA MET A 144 3.31 1.00 10.70
C MET A 144 3.69 0.51 9.30
N LEU A 145 3.71 -0.80 9.09
CA LEU A 145 4.02 -1.37 7.77
C LEU A 145 2.98 -0.94 6.72
N PHE A 146 1.70 -0.92 7.11
CA PHE A 146 0.63 -0.39 6.25
C PHE A 146 0.91 1.06 5.82
N HIS A 147 1.21 1.93 6.78
CA HIS A 147 1.46 3.35 6.51
C HIS A 147 2.70 3.57 5.64
N VAL A 148 3.79 2.84 5.89
CA VAL A 148 5.03 2.98 5.11
C VAL A 148 4.83 2.50 3.66
N ILE A 149 4.07 1.42 3.43
CA ILE A 149 3.74 0.95 2.08
C ILE A 149 2.88 1.97 1.33
N ASP A 150 1.85 2.52 1.98
CA ASP A 150 0.96 3.53 1.40
C ASP A 150 1.76 4.77 0.98
N ARG A 151 2.65 5.25 1.86
CA ARG A 151 3.57 6.36 1.58
C ARG A 151 4.59 6.02 0.50
N ALA A 152 5.06 4.78 0.42
CA ALA A 152 5.97 4.34 -0.64
C ALA A 152 5.30 4.39 -2.01
N GLU A 153 4.05 3.92 -2.11
CA GLU A 153 3.26 4.02 -3.34
C GLU A 153 3.03 5.48 -3.74
N GLU A 154 2.58 6.32 -2.80
CA GLU A 154 2.40 7.76 -3.02
C GLU A 154 3.67 8.39 -3.59
N HIS A 155 4.80 8.15 -2.92
CA HIS A 155 6.07 8.75 -3.29
C HIS A 155 6.50 8.31 -4.69
N LEU A 156 6.37 7.04 -5.02
CA LEU A 156 6.65 6.55 -6.38
C LEU A 156 5.70 7.21 -7.39
N MET A 157 4.39 7.30 -7.13
CA MET A 157 3.43 7.96 -8.03
C MET A 157 3.73 9.44 -8.28
N THR A 158 4.34 10.15 -7.32
CA THR A 158 4.78 11.54 -7.53
C THR A 158 6.00 11.65 -8.45
N LYS A 159 6.87 10.65 -8.46
CA LYS A 159 8.13 10.67 -9.23
C LYS A 159 7.95 10.48 -10.74
N GLY A 160 6.82 9.93 -11.19
CA GLY A 160 6.63 9.69 -12.61
C GLY A 160 5.32 9.05 -13.00
N LYS A 161 5.28 8.61 -14.26
CA LYS A 161 4.16 7.90 -14.87
C LYS A 161 4.63 6.47 -15.10
N TRP A 162 4.15 5.56 -14.27
CA TRP A 162 4.51 4.15 -14.27
C TRP A 162 3.40 3.30 -14.85
N TYR A 163 3.71 2.05 -15.16
CA TYR A 163 2.69 1.07 -15.51
C TYR A 163 1.65 0.96 -14.37
N GLY A 164 0.36 0.97 -14.72
CA GLY A 164 -0.75 0.99 -13.75
C GLY A 164 -1.18 2.39 -13.28
N THR A 165 -0.29 3.38 -13.26
CA THR A 165 -0.63 4.77 -12.89
C THR A 165 -1.31 5.56 -14.01
N VAL A 166 -1.39 4.99 -15.22
CA VAL A 166 -2.06 5.59 -16.38
C VAL A 166 -3.18 4.66 -16.81
N LYS A 167 -4.40 5.19 -16.90
CA LYS A 167 -5.59 4.45 -17.33
C LYS A 167 -6.23 5.13 -18.53
N GLN A 168 -6.83 4.31 -19.40
CA GLN A 168 -7.67 4.79 -20.49
C GLN A 168 -9.13 4.77 -20.04
N TYR A 169 -9.83 5.87 -20.29
CA TYR A 169 -11.25 6.06 -20.06
C TYR A 169 -11.93 6.33 -21.39
N THR A 170 -13.09 5.71 -21.60
CA THR A 170 -13.99 6.06 -22.70
C THR A 170 -15.23 6.67 -22.07
N VAL A 171 -15.53 7.91 -22.41
CA VAL A 171 -16.62 8.68 -21.80
C VAL A 171 -17.51 9.27 -22.87
N ASP A 172 -18.82 9.18 -22.64
CA ASP A 172 -19.80 9.80 -23.51
C ASP A 172 -19.84 11.30 -23.24
N VAL A 173 -19.86 12.10 -24.30
CA VAL A 173 -19.89 13.57 -24.18
C VAL A 173 -21.34 14.04 -24.10
N SER A 174 -21.70 14.73 -23.02
CA SER A 174 -23.07 15.24 -22.84
C SER A 174 -23.49 16.17 -23.98
N ALA A 175 -24.79 16.44 -24.10
CA ALA A 175 -25.31 17.45 -25.01
C ALA A 175 -24.77 18.86 -24.69
N SER A 176 -24.47 19.13 -23.42
CA SER A 176 -23.85 20.40 -22.98
C SER A 176 -22.35 20.48 -23.27
N GLY A 177 -21.70 19.41 -23.74
CA GLY A 177 -20.25 19.36 -23.94
C GLY A 177 -19.46 19.09 -22.65
N GLU A 178 -20.15 18.78 -21.56
CA GLU A 178 -19.52 18.51 -20.26
C GLU A 178 -19.16 17.03 -20.11
N ILE A 179 -18.01 16.78 -19.47
CA ILE A 179 -17.50 15.45 -19.21
C ILE A 179 -17.06 15.40 -17.75
N TYR A 180 -17.45 14.32 -17.07
CA TYR A 180 -17.10 14.10 -15.67
C TYR A 180 -16.24 12.85 -15.55
N LEU A 181 -14.98 13.05 -15.16
CA LEU A 181 -14.05 11.97 -14.88
C LEU A 181 -14.14 11.53 -13.41
N PRO A 182 -13.88 10.25 -13.13
CA PRO A 182 -13.79 9.75 -11.75
C PRO A 182 -12.80 10.55 -10.91
N GLN A 183 -13.05 10.61 -9.60
CA GLN A 183 -12.16 11.31 -8.65
C GLN A 183 -10.72 10.78 -8.69
N GLU A 184 -10.52 9.51 -9.09
CA GLU A 184 -9.21 8.89 -9.22
C GLU A 184 -8.33 9.52 -10.32
N VAL A 185 -8.84 10.41 -11.17
CA VAL A 185 -8.03 11.06 -12.22
C VAL A 185 -7.29 12.30 -11.68
N GLU A 186 -5.95 12.27 -11.74
CA GLU A 186 -5.07 13.39 -11.38
C GLU A 186 -4.91 14.39 -12.53
N SER A 187 -4.70 13.91 -13.75
CA SER A 187 -4.51 14.75 -14.93
C SER A 187 -4.77 13.97 -16.21
N VAL A 188 -5.39 14.63 -17.18
CA VAL A 188 -5.51 14.10 -18.55
C VAL A 188 -4.16 14.27 -19.25
N LEU A 189 -3.66 13.20 -19.85
CA LEU A 189 -2.39 13.18 -20.57
C LEU A 189 -2.61 13.30 -22.08
N PHE A 190 -3.66 12.65 -22.57
CA PHE A 190 -4.03 12.62 -23.97
C PHE A 190 -5.54 12.46 -24.08
N ALA A 191 -6.12 13.08 -25.09
CA ALA A 191 -7.52 12.90 -25.44
C ALA A 191 -7.65 12.78 -26.96
N SER A 192 -8.54 11.91 -27.40
CA SER A 192 -8.91 11.77 -28.81
C SER A 192 -10.40 11.58 -28.98
N PHE A 193 -10.93 12.22 -29.99
CA PHE A 193 -12.32 12.20 -30.40
C PHE A 193 -12.39 11.54 -31.77
N ASP A 194 -13.08 10.42 -31.92
CA ASP A 194 -13.11 9.65 -33.17
C ASP A 194 -11.73 9.46 -33.82
N SER A 195 -10.73 9.10 -33.01
CA SER A 195 -9.32 8.95 -33.43
C SER A 195 -8.59 10.25 -33.81
N THR A 196 -9.25 11.40 -33.76
CA THR A 196 -8.63 12.71 -33.94
C THR A 196 -8.12 13.23 -32.60
N ARG A 197 -6.85 13.64 -32.54
CA ARG A 197 -6.26 14.21 -31.33
C ARG A 197 -6.97 15.50 -30.93
N VAL A 198 -7.26 15.65 -29.63
CA VAL A 198 -7.82 16.85 -29.04
C VAL A 198 -6.75 17.58 -28.25
N ASP A 199 -6.67 18.90 -28.41
CA ASP A 199 -5.78 19.73 -27.61
C ASP A 199 -6.35 19.94 -26.21
N LEU A 200 -5.48 19.80 -25.20
CA LEU A 200 -5.83 19.92 -23.79
C LEU A 200 -5.38 21.28 -23.25
N PHE A 201 -6.28 21.99 -22.60
CA PHE A 201 -6.01 23.28 -21.97
C PHE A 201 -6.37 23.29 -20.49
N SER A 202 -5.60 24.05 -19.71
CA SER A 202 -5.90 24.31 -18.30
C SER A 202 -7.08 25.27 -18.17
N ARG A 203 -7.62 25.35 -16.94
CA ARG A 203 -8.71 26.25 -16.59
C ARG A 203 -8.42 27.72 -16.88
N GLU A 204 -7.15 28.12 -16.81
CA GLU A 204 -6.72 29.51 -17.03
C GLU A 204 -6.95 29.94 -18.48
N TYR A 205 -7.00 28.99 -19.41
CA TYR A 205 -7.20 29.25 -20.82
C TYR A 205 -8.59 29.80 -21.16
N ASP A 206 -9.60 29.53 -20.31
CA ASP A 206 -10.93 30.13 -20.43
C ASP A 206 -10.88 31.67 -20.29
N PHE A 207 -9.86 32.22 -19.60
CA PHE A 207 -9.73 33.64 -19.29
C PHE A 207 -8.58 34.34 -20.04
N HIS A 208 -7.85 33.61 -20.87
CA HIS A 208 -6.72 34.18 -21.62
C HIS A 208 -7.23 35.04 -22.79
N GLU A 209 -6.61 36.19 -23.07
CA GLU A 209 -7.04 37.11 -24.14
C GLU A 209 -7.04 36.47 -25.53
N ASN A 210 -6.03 35.63 -25.80
CA ASN A 210 -5.94 34.80 -27.02
C ASN A 210 -6.58 33.41 -26.85
N GLY A 211 -7.24 33.19 -25.71
CA GLY A 211 -7.93 31.95 -25.43
C GLY A 211 -9.27 31.88 -26.19
N PRO A 212 -9.90 30.70 -26.17
CA PRO A 212 -11.23 30.49 -26.72
C PRO A 212 -12.33 31.33 -26.05
N GLY A 213 -12.02 32.00 -24.93
CA GLY A 213 -12.99 32.58 -24.01
C GLY A 213 -13.78 31.49 -23.27
N TYR A 214 -14.71 31.91 -22.41
CA TYR A 214 -15.63 30.96 -21.76
C TYR A 214 -16.52 30.31 -22.82
N ARG A 215 -16.19 29.07 -23.19
CA ARG A 215 -16.95 28.33 -24.20
C ARG A 215 -18.27 27.80 -23.64
N THR A 216 -19.31 27.93 -24.44
CA THR A 216 -20.63 27.32 -24.29
C THR A 216 -20.89 26.38 -25.46
N ALA A 217 -21.93 25.56 -25.39
CA ALA A 217 -22.26 24.59 -26.44
C ALA A 217 -22.38 25.22 -27.85
N ASN A 218 -22.82 26.48 -27.94
CA ASN A 218 -23.12 27.15 -29.20
C ASN A 218 -21.89 27.71 -29.94
N ASN A 219 -20.67 27.46 -29.45
CA ASN A 219 -19.45 28.10 -29.96
C ASN A 219 -18.62 27.10 -30.78
N THR A 220 -18.81 27.09 -32.10
CA THR A 220 -18.24 26.12 -33.05
C THR A 220 -16.78 26.41 -33.43
N SER A 221 -15.89 26.44 -32.44
CA SER A 221 -14.45 26.57 -32.68
C SER A 221 -13.74 25.22 -32.81
N ASN A 222 -12.42 25.26 -33.01
CA ASN A 222 -11.55 24.09 -32.94
C ASN A 222 -11.87 23.17 -31.75
N LEU A 223 -11.76 21.87 -32.00
CA LEU A 223 -11.97 20.81 -31.03
C LEU A 223 -10.91 20.88 -29.92
N VAL A 224 -11.34 21.29 -28.73
CA VAL A 224 -10.47 21.46 -27.56
C VAL A 224 -11.13 20.87 -26.32
N LEU A 225 -10.30 20.35 -25.41
CA LEU A 225 -10.69 19.84 -24.10
C LEU A 225 -10.15 20.79 -23.02
N ILE A 226 -11.04 21.38 -22.24
CA ILE A 226 -10.69 22.39 -21.23
C ILE A 226 -10.95 21.81 -19.84
N ASP A 227 -9.94 21.81 -18.96
CA ASP A 227 -10.10 21.43 -17.56
C ASP A 227 -10.84 22.53 -16.79
N ARG A 228 -12.00 22.22 -16.21
CA ARG A 228 -12.80 23.16 -15.41
C ARG A 228 -12.70 22.91 -13.90
N GLY A 229 -11.80 22.03 -13.46
CA GLY A 229 -11.56 21.71 -12.06
C GLY A 229 -12.48 20.61 -11.54
N GLU A 230 -12.83 20.68 -10.26
CA GLU A 230 -13.65 19.67 -9.59
C GLU A 230 -15.07 20.20 -9.33
N GLU A 231 -16.08 19.37 -9.57
CA GLU A 231 -17.49 19.67 -9.31
C GLU A 231 -18.16 18.52 -8.55
N SER A 232 -19.02 18.86 -7.60
CA SER A 232 -19.83 17.90 -6.87
C SER A 232 -21.03 17.48 -7.72
N VAL A 233 -21.04 16.24 -8.20
CA VAL A 233 -22.09 15.69 -9.07
C VAL A 233 -22.80 14.55 -8.36
N PHE A 234 -24.14 14.53 -8.42
CA PHE A 234 -24.93 13.41 -7.90
C PHE A 234 -24.68 12.17 -8.75
N ASP A 235 -24.09 11.13 -8.16
CA ASP A 235 -23.83 9.87 -8.84
C ASP A 235 -24.90 8.84 -8.45
N ILE A 236 -25.72 8.48 -9.43
CA ILE A 236 -26.86 7.55 -9.26
C ILE A 236 -26.38 6.17 -8.77
N SER A 237 -25.17 5.76 -9.14
CA SER A 237 -24.64 4.43 -8.76
C SER A 237 -24.36 4.30 -7.27
N VAL A 238 -24.02 5.41 -6.61
CA VAL A 238 -23.71 5.44 -5.17
C VAL A 238 -24.79 6.15 -4.34
N GLY A 239 -25.68 6.92 -4.97
CA GLY A 239 -26.83 7.55 -4.31
C GLY A 239 -26.49 8.81 -3.50
N TYR A 240 -25.30 9.40 -3.69
CA TYR A 240 -24.87 10.65 -3.07
C TYR A 240 -23.99 11.47 -4.02
N ASN A 241 -23.69 12.71 -3.62
CA ASN A 241 -22.81 13.60 -4.38
C ASN A 241 -21.35 13.17 -4.26
N VAL A 242 -20.70 12.97 -5.41
CA VAL A 242 -19.28 12.63 -5.51
C VAL A 242 -18.55 13.77 -6.21
N LEU A 243 -17.36 14.09 -5.72
CA LEU A 243 -16.48 15.06 -6.36
C LEU A 243 -15.87 14.44 -7.62
N LYS A 244 -16.20 14.99 -8.78
CA LYS A 244 -15.70 14.53 -10.09
C LYS A 244 -14.90 15.64 -10.76
N ARG A 245 -13.93 15.27 -11.58
CA ARG A 245 -13.18 16.26 -12.36
C ARG A 245 -13.95 16.61 -13.63
N LYS A 246 -14.29 17.88 -13.78
CA LYS A 246 -15.08 18.41 -14.87
C LYS A 246 -14.17 18.85 -16.00
N TYR A 247 -14.47 18.37 -17.19
CA TYR A 247 -13.89 18.86 -18.43
C TYR A 247 -15.00 19.37 -19.35
N PHE A 248 -14.65 20.31 -20.22
CA PHE A 248 -15.53 20.82 -21.25
C PHE A 248 -14.93 20.55 -22.63
N VAL A 249 -15.72 19.99 -23.55
CA VAL A 249 -15.37 19.75 -24.94
C VAL A 249 -16.19 20.64 -25.84
N VAL A 250 -15.51 21.37 -26.72
CA VAL A 250 -16.15 22.10 -27.80
C VAL A 250 -16.43 21.14 -28.96
N LYS A 251 -17.70 20.93 -29.32
CA LYS A 251 -18.06 20.10 -30.48
C LYS A 251 -18.01 20.95 -31.76
N PRO A 252 -17.43 20.42 -32.86
CA PRO A 252 -17.32 21.18 -34.11
C PRO A 252 -18.67 21.41 -34.82
N ASP A 253 -19.70 20.60 -34.59
CA ASP A 253 -21.07 20.80 -35.13
C ASP A 253 -22.16 20.16 -34.24
N ASP A 254 -23.28 20.86 -34.00
CA ASP A 254 -24.43 20.38 -33.20
C ASP A 254 -25.16 19.16 -33.81
N ASN A 255 -24.98 18.93 -35.12
CA ASN A 255 -25.69 17.88 -35.86
C ASN A 255 -24.91 16.57 -36.01
N GLN A 256 -23.64 16.51 -35.62
CA GLN A 256 -22.94 15.24 -35.54
C GLN A 256 -23.09 14.67 -34.13
N ALA A 257 -23.85 13.58 -34.02
CA ALA A 257 -23.96 12.76 -32.82
C ALA A 257 -22.63 12.04 -32.54
N VAL A 258 -21.52 12.76 -32.40
CA VAL A 258 -20.26 12.12 -32.05
C VAL A 258 -20.26 11.74 -30.58
N SER A 259 -19.85 10.49 -30.39
CA SER A 259 -20.49 9.57 -29.48
C SER A 259 -19.58 9.19 -28.31
N GLN A 260 -18.24 9.23 -28.45
CA GLN A 260 -17.33 8.77 -27.40
C GLN A 260 -15.99 9.52 -27.43
N LEU A 261 -15.57 10.04 -26.29
CA LEU A 261 -14.23 10.60 -26.09
C LEU A 261 -13.34 9.56 -25.43
N THR A 262 -12.18 9.28 -26.02
CA THR A 262 -11.15 8.44 -25.41
C THR A 262 -10.12 9.32 -24.72
N ILE A 263 -9.91 9.09 -23.43
CA ILE A 263 -8.99 9.84 -22.57
C ILE A 263 -7.94 8.88 -22.02
N LEU A 264 -6.68 9.26 -22.12
CA LEU A 264 -5.60 8.65 -21.36
C LEU A 264 -5.26 9.59 -20.20
N ALA A 265 -5.39 9.12 -18.96
CA ALA A 265 -5.21 9.95 -17.78
C ALA A 265 -4.27 9.32 -16.76
N LYS A 266 -3.52 10.16 -16.05
CA LYS A 266 -2.75 9.78 -14.87
C LYS A 266 -3.72 9.66 -13.69
N VAL A 267 -3.65 8.55 -12.99
CA VAL A 267 -4.40 8.26 -11.77
C VAL A 267 -3.73 8.96 -10.60
N ARG A 268 -4.51 9.60 -9.73
CA ARG A 268 -4.04 10.21 -8.48
C ARG A 268 -3.81 9.14 -7.43
N PHE A 269 -2.91 9.43 -6.50
CA PHE A 269 -2.80 8.61 -5.32
C PHE A 269 -4.07 8.70 -4.46
N ILE A 270 -4.58 7.54 -4.05
CA ILE A 270 -5.69 7.39 -3.11
C ILE A 270 -5.17 6.51 -1.97
N PRO A 271 -5.10 7.05 -0.73
CA PRO A 271 -4.67 6.28 0.43
C PRO A 271 -5.50 5.02 0.60
N LYS A 272 -4.84 3.90 0.85
CA LYS A 272 -5.54 2.64 1.11
C LYS A 272 -6.11 2.67 2.52
N VAL A 273 -7.29 2.10 2.70
CA VAL A 273 -7.97 2.03 4.01
C VAL A 273 -8.06 0.61 4.55
N ASN A 274 -7.88 -0.40 3.70
CA ASN A 274 -7.99 -1.80 4.07
C ASN A 274 -7.07 -2.68 3.21
N ASP A 275 -6.90 -3.92 3.65
CA ASP A 275 -6.07 -4.93 2.99
C ASP A 275 -6.60 -5.36 1.60
N ASN A 276 -7.88 -5.16 1.34
CA ASN A 276 -8.50 -5.51 0.06
C ASN A 276 -8.34 -4.41 -0.99
N SER A 277 -7.75 -3.27 -0.64
CA SER A 277 -7.57 -2.16 -1.57
C SER A 277 -6.50 -2.52 -2.59
N ASP A 278 -6.80 -2.32 -3.88
CA ASP A 278 -5.86 -2.58 -4.97
C ASP A 278 -4.70 -1.59 -4.94
N MET A 279 -3.48 -2.11 -5.13
CA MET A 279 -2.29 -1.30 -5.37
C MET A 279 -2.28 -0.82 -6.83
N VAL A 280 -1.99 0.47 -7.01
CA VAL A 280 -1.79 1.09 -8.32
C VAL A 280 -0.46 0.64 -8.91
N ILE A 281 0.60 0.60 -8.09
CA ILE A 281 1.91 0.08 -8.47
C ILE A 281 1.99 -1.39 -8.09
N LYS A 282 2.02 -2.28 -9.10
CA LYS A 282 2.06 -3.74 -8.90
C LYS A 282 3.48 -4.33 -8.89
N ASN A 283 4.48 -3.50 -9.15
CA ASN A 283 5.89 -3.91 -9.14
C ASN A 283 6.41 -4.04 -7.71
N TYR A 284 6.29 -5.26 -7.18
CA TYR A 284 6.68 -5.56 -5.81
C TYR A 284 8.15 -5.23 -5.49
N PRO A 285 9.15 -5.59 -6.32
CA PRO A 285 10.54 -5.19 -6.09
C PRO A 285 10.73 -3.67 -5.93
N ALA A 286 10.08 -2.85 -6.76
CA ALA A 286 10.16 -1.40 -6.64
C ALA A 286 9.57 -0.88 -5.32
N LEU A 287 8.44 -1.45 -4.87
CA LEU A 287 7.84 -1.12 -3.58
C LEU A 287 8.76 -1.50 -2.41
N VAL A 288 9.39 -2.68 -2.45
CA VAL A 288 10.35 -3.11 -1.42
C VAL A 288 11.52 -2.14 -1.29
N GLU A 289 12.11 -1.73 -2.41
CA GLU A 289 13.21 -0.77 -2.41
C GLU A 289 12.76 0.59 -1.84
N MET A 290 11.58 1.08 -2.22
CA MET A 290 11.06 2.35 -1.69
C MET A 290 10.71 2.28 -0.19
N VAL A 291 10.21 1.14 0.30
CA VAL A 291 9.93 0.94 1.72
C VAL A 291 11.24 0.88 2.52
N ASN A 292 12.26 0.19 2.01
CA ASN A 292 13.60 0.22 2.61
C ASN A 292 14.18 1.64 2.68
N ALA A 293 13.95 2.46 1.65
CA ALA A 293 14.33 3.87 1.66
C ALA A 293 13.63 4.61 2.81
N LEU A 294 12.30 4.49 2.92
CA LEU A 294 11.50 5.19 3.93
C LEU A 294 11.79 4.72 5.36
N MET A 295 12.02 3.42 5.59
CA MET A 295 12.38 2.89 6.91
C MET A 295 13.75 3.39 7.39
N GLN A 296 14.63 3.83 6.48
CA GLN A 296 15.95 4.37 6.79
C GLN A 296 16.08 5.84 6.39
N ALA A 297 14.98 6.60 6.42
CA ALA A 297 14.94 8.01 6.01
C ALA A 297 15.91 8.91 6.80
N GLU A 298 16.37 8.48 7.98
CA GLU A 298 17.41 9.18 8.77
C GLU A 298 18.77 9.22 8.05
N LYS A 299 19.03 8.31 7.12
CA LYS A 299 20.27 8.22 6.34
C LYS A 299 20.02 8.66 4.90
N PRO A 300 20.31 9.92 4.54
CA PRO A 300 19.91 10.48 3.24
C PRO A 300 20.57 9.76 2.04
N ASP A 301 21.83 9.34 2.17
CA ASP A 301 22.53 8.60 1.12
C ASP A 301 21.87 7.24 0.85
N PHE A 302 21.40 6.58 1.91
CA PHE A 302 20.69 5.31 1.81
C PHE A 302 19.31 5.50 1.18
N PHE A 303 18.58 6.54 1.61
CA PHE A 303 17.28 6.88 1.04
C PHE A 303 17.37 7.11 -0.48
N THR A 304 18.30 7.96 -0.91
CA THR A 304 18.45 8.30 -2.34
C THR A 304 18.88 7.11 -3.18
N PHE A 305 19.76 6.24 -2.66
CA PHE A 305 20.16 5.01 -3.34
C PHE A 305 18.97 4.09 -3.61
N HIS A 306 18.18 3.79 -2.58
CA HIS A 306 17.02 2.91 -2.69
C HIS A 306 15.88 3.52 -3.51
N GLU A 307 15.66 4.83 -3.40
CA GLU A 307 14.70 5.56 -4.24
C GLU A 307 15.06 5.46 -5.73
N ASN A 308 16.32 5.72 -6.08
CA ASN A 308 16.78 5.64 -7.47
C ASN A 308 16.63 4.22 -8.02
N LYS A 309 16.97 3.21 -7.22
CA LYS A 309 16.80 1.80 -7.58
C LYS A 309 15.33 1.43 -7.81
N ALA A 310 14.43 1.90 -6.96
CA ALA A 310 12.99 1.70 -7.15
C ALA A 310 12.50 2.31 -8.46
N VAL A 311 12.92 3.55 -8.77
CA VAL A 311 12.59 4.23 -10.03
C VAL A 311 13.15 3.48 -11.24
N GLU A 312 14.37 2.97 -11.17
CA GLU A 312 14.97 2.16 -12.23
C GLU A 312 14.18 0.88 -12.51
N LEU A 313 13.72 0.18 -11.48
CA LEU A 313 12.88 -1.00 -11.62
C LEU A 313 11.55 -0.69 -12.31
N LEU A 314 10.91 0.43 -11.98
CA LEU A 314 9.68 0.87 -12.65
C LEU A 314 9.92 1.29 -14.11
N ARG A 315 11.07 1.92 -14.40
CA ARG A 315 11.47 2.24 -15.78
C ARG A 315 11.70 0.97 -16.59
N ALA A 316 12.37 -0.02 -16.01
CA ALA A 316 12.62 -1.31 -16.66
C ALA A 316 11.29 -2.03 -16.98
N GLU A 317 10.36 -2.07 -16.03
CA GLU A 317 9.02 -2.62 -16.26
C GLU A 317 8.26 -1.86 -17.36
N LEU A 318 8.31 -0.52 -17.35
CA LEU A 318 7.65 0.29 -18.38
C LEU A 318 8.24 -0.02 -19.77
N LEU A 319 9.56 -0.16 -19.88
CA LEU A 319 10.23 -0.53 -21.12
C LEU A 319 9.79 -1.91 -21.61
N GLU A 320 9.62 -2.88 -20.71
CA GLU A 320 9.13 -4.22 -21.03
C GLU A 320 7.66 -4.17 -21.53
N LYS A 321 6.80 -3.44 -20.82
CA LYS A 321 5.35 -3.35 -21.13
C LYS A 321 5.02 -2.52 -22.36
N ARG A 322 5.88 -1.56 -22.73
CA ARG A 322 5.69 -0.75 -23.94
C ARG A 322 5.72 -1.60 -25.22
N GLY A 323 6.27 -2.82 -25.16
CA GLY A 323 6.33 -3.74 -26.30
C GLY A 323 7.24 -3.23 -27.42
N GLY A 324 7.56 -4.12 -28.36
CA GLY A 324 8.51 -3.91 -29.46
C GLY A 324 8.15 -2.86 -30.52
N ALA A 325 7.53 -1.72 -30.16
CA ALA A 325 7.54 -0.51 -30.97
C ALA A 325 8.96 0.13 -30.99
N ARG A 326 9.96 -0.70 -31.31
CA ARG A 326 11.35 -0.34 -31.62
C ARG A 326 11.51 0.10 -33.07
N LEU A 327 10.43 0.04 -33.86
CA LEU A 327 10.34 0.83 -35.09
C LEU A 327 10.18 2.29 -34.68
N GLY A 328 11.26 2.88 -34.17
CA GLY A 328 11.46 4.30 -34.34
C GLY A 328 11.28 4.55 -35.83
N MET A 329 10.20 5.23 -36.18
CA MET A 329 9.99 5.70 -37.53
C MET A 329 11.17 6.65 -37.81
N GLN A 330 12.24 6.12 -38.40
CA GLN A 330 13.22 6.94 -39.09
C GLN A 330 12.42 7.61 -40.21
N VAL A 331 11.95 8.83 -39.95
CA VAL A 331 11.48 9.71 -41.00
C VAL A 331 12.73 10.06 -41.81
N GLN A 332 13.09 9.18 -42.74
CA GLN A 332 14.05 9.48 -43.78
C GLN A 332 13.33 10.49 -44.67
N GLY A 333 13.52 11.78 -44.39
CA GLY A 333 13.00 12.84 -45.24
C GLY A 333 13.54 12.63 -46.65
N LEU A 334 12.64 12.39 -47.61
CA LEU A 334 12.91 12.45 -49.04
C LEU A 334 13.41 13.88 -49.36
N GLY A 335 14.71 14.12 -49.19
CA GLY A 335 15.28 15.46 -49.37
C GLY A 335 16.67 15.67 -48.76
N PHE A 336 17.11 14.86 -47.79
CA PHE A 336 18.50 14.90 -47.34
C PHE A 336 19.37 13.98 -48.20
N ALA A 337 19.72 14.48 -49.40
CA ALA A 337 20.83 13.94 -50.16
C ALA A 337 22.09 13.96 -49.28
N MET A 338 22.86 12.86 -49.28
CA MET A 338 24.25 12.85 -48.84
C MET A 338 25.00 13.87 -49.70
N GLY A 339 25.12 15.10 -49.17
CA GLY A 339 25.96 16.13 -49.74
C GLY A 339 27.41 15.68 -49.63
N GLU A 340 27.90 15.16 -50.76
CA GLU A 340 29.27 15.29 -51.26
C GLU A 340 30.10 16.30 -50.44
N ILE A 341 30.92 15.81 -49.52
CA ILE A 341 32.06 16.57 -49.03
C ILE A 341 33.11 16.43 -50.13
N ASP A 342 33.03 17.33 -51.12
CA ASP A 342 34.07 17.52 -52.11
C ASP A 342 35.30 18.10 -51.39
N GLN A 343 36.33 17.27 -51.23
CA GLN A 343 37.65 17.71 -50.81
C GLN A 343 38.36 18.29 -52.05
N GLY A 344 38.18 19.58 -52.26
CA GLY A 344 38.92 20.39 -53.22
C GLY A 344 39.94 21.30 -52.53
N ILE A 345 41.20 21.12 -52.93
CA ILE A 345 42.47 21.81 -52.57
C ILE A 345 42.38 23.34 -52.58
#